data_AF-A0A923VCX0-F1
#
_entry.id   AF-A0A923VCX0-F1
#
_cell.length_a   1.000
_cell.length_b   1.000
_cell.length_c   1.000
_cell.angle_alpha   90.00
_cell.angle_beta   90.00
_cell.angle_gamma   90.00
#
_symmetry.space_group_name_H-M   'P 1'
#
loop_
_entity.id
_entity.type
_entity.pdbx_description
1 polymer ?
#
loop_
_entity_poly.entity_id
_entity_poly.type
_entity_poly.pdbx_seq_one_letter_code
_entity_poly.pdbx_strand_id
1 'polypeptide(L)'
;MNIGDTLYLNWEIPKMQKDKNTNKVINFSDLGNLGDNFIISDISKFKSPKREAAYSFSYINIYGKIYSDKNLAKQLQFMESDSSYCVKVGLMLLKAGSYIFTIPDIPNVYRNGHIRCGVGNYAVLNSNINKHLYLFEDVWGPIISIYDRNQSFCIKVK
;
A
#
# COMPACT_ATOMS: atom_id res chain seq x y z
N MET A 1 -14.62 12.60 -5.02
CA MET A 1 -14.48 11.82 -6.27
C MET A 1 -15.83 11.24 -6.60
N ASN A 2 -16.10 10.97 -7.88
CA ASN A 2 -17.32 10.36 -8.36
C ASN A 2 -17.04 8.94 -8.89
N ILE A 3 -18.07 8.12 -9.01
CA ILE A 3 -17.99 6.87 -9.77
C ILE A 3 -17.49 7.17 -11.19
N GLY A 4 -16.56 6.35 -11.70
CA GLY A 4 -15.91 6.52 -12.99
C GLY A 4 -14.59 7.30 -12.95
N ASP A 5 -14.35 8.10 -11.91
CA ASP A 5 -13.04 8.75 -11.73
C ASP A 5 -11.95 7.69 -11.54
N THR A 6 -10.70 8.05 -11.85
CA THR A 6 -9.53 7.22 -11.60
C THR A 6 -8.65 7.85 -10.53
N LEU A 7 -8.36 7.11 -9.47
CA LEU A 7 -7.32 7.45 -8.51
C LEU A 7 -5.99 6.92 -9.01
N TYR A 8 -4.99 7.78 -9.15
CA TYR A 8 -3.64 7.36 -9.50
C TYR A 8 -2.80 7.15 -8.24
N LEU A 9 -2.28 5.94 -8.06
CA LEU A 9 -1.41 5.57 -6.96
C LEU A 9 0.02 5.35 -7.46
N ASN A 10 0.97 5.99 -6.80
CA ASN A 10 2.39 5.82 -7.04
C ASN A 10 3.09 5.49 -5.72
N TRP A 11 3.69 4.30 -5.66
CA TRP A 11 4.57 3.90 -4.57
C TRP A 11 5.98 3.73 -5.08
N GLU A 12 6.91 4.32 -4.36
CA GLU A 12 8.32 4.31 -4.71
C GLU A 12 9.15 4.06 -3.46
N ILE A 13 9.98 3.03 -3.52
CA ILE A 13 10.92 2.66 -2.46
C ILE A 13 12.34 2.81 -3.03
N PRO A 14 13.16 3.75 -2.55
CA PRO A 14 14.51 3.93 -3.06
C PRO A 14 15.38 2.71 -2.72
N LYS A 15 16.25 2.31 -3.66
CA LYS A 15 17.21 1.20 -3.43
C LYS A 15 18.27 1.56 -2.40
N MET A 16 18.68 2.82 -2.38
CA MET A 16 19.69 3.32 -1.47
C MET A 16 18.99 3.98 -0.29
N GLN A 17 19.15 3.40 0.90
CA GLN A 17 18.55 3.93 2.12
C GLN A 17 19.61 4.16 3.17
N LYS A 18 19.47 5.24 3.93
CA LYS A 18 20.36 5.53 5.05
C LYS A 18 19.84 4.83 6.29
N ASP A 19 20.64 3.93 6.86
CA ASP A 19 20.35 3.34 8.15
C ASP A 19 20.35 4.44 9.23
N LYS A 20 19.27 4.53 9.99
CA LYS A 20 19.10 5.54 11.06
C LYS A 20 20.08 5.35 12.21
N ASN A 21 20.52 4.11 12.47
CA ASN A 21 21.40 3.81 13.59
C ASN A 21 22.87 4.04 13.25
N THR A 22 23.31 3.54 12.10
CA THR A 22 24.74 3.62 11.70
C THR A 22 25.05 4.77 10.75
N ASN A 23 24.04 5.48 10.24
CA ASN A 23 24.16 6.48 9.17
C ASN A 23 24.78 5.95 7.86
N LYS A 24 24.98 4.63 7.73
CA LYS A 24 25.51 4.02 6.51
C LYS A 24 24.42 3.97 5.44
N VAL A 25 24.83 4.17 4.19
CA VAL A 25 23.94 3.93 3.06
C VAL A 25 23.96 2.43 2.75
N ILE A 26 22.81 1.80 2.85
CA ILE A 26 22.58 0.41 2.52
C ILE A 26 21.95 0.35 1.13
N ASN A 27 22.56 -0.45 0.26
CA ASN A 27 22.01 -0.77 -1.05
C ASN A 27 21.08 -1.99 -0.93
N PHE A 28 19.84 -1.83 -1.33
CA PHE A 28 18.83 -2.88 -1.41
C PHE A 28 18.47 -3.23 -2.86
N SER A 29 19.40 -3.16 -3.80
CA SER A 29 19.19 -3.67 -5.16
C SER A 29 18.93 -5.18 -5.17
N ASP A 30 18.30 -5.66 -6.24
CA ASP A 30 18.08 -7.08 -6.53
C ASP A 30 17.24 -7.84 -5.48
N LEU A 31 16.14 -7.23 -5.02
CA LEU A 31 15.19 -7.88 -4.12
C LEU A 31 14.29 -8.85 -4.88
N GLY A 32 14.25 -10.11 -4.44
CA GLY A 32 13.53 -11.17 -5.13
C GLY A 32 12.05 -11.25 -4.83
N ASN A 33 11.59 -10.66 -3.73
CA ASN A 33 10.22 -10.84 -3.25
C ASN A 33 9.56 -9.56 -2.72
N LEU A 34 10.01 -8.38 -3.13
CA LEU A 34 9.45 -7.13 -2.65
C LEU A 34 7.99 -6.96 -3.11
N GLY A 35 7.07 -7.01 -2.15
CA GLY A 35 5.63 -6.99 -2.37
C GLY A 35 4.87 -7.51 -1.17
N ASP A 36 3.61 -7.08 -0.99
CA ASP A 36 2.75 -7.46 0.13
C ASP A 36 1.26 -7.34 -0.25
N ASN A 37 0.37 -7.26 0.71
CA ASN A 37 -1.05 -7.04 0.57
C ASN A 37 -1.37 -5.57 0.33
N PHE A 38 -2.46 -5.32 -0.39
CA PHE A 38 -3.02 -3.99 -0.57
C PHE A 38 -4.46 -4.02 -0.07
N ILE A 39 -4.64 -3.52 1.16
CA ILE A 39 -5.91 -3.67 1.86
C ILE A 39 -6.79 -2.48 1.51
N ILE A 40 -8.00 -2.78 1.03
CA ILE A 40 -9.04 -1.77 0.80
C ILE A 40 -10.26 -2.17 1.62
N SER A 41 -10.69 -1.28 2.51
CA SER A 41 -11.86 -1.51 3.37
C SER A 41 -12.91 -0.42 3.22
N ASP A 42 -14.17 -0.82 3.25
CA ASP A 42 -15.32 0.06 3.41
C ASP A 42 -15.36 0.57 4.86
N ILE A 43 -15.19 1.89 5.01
CA ILE A 43 -15.15 2.54 6.31
C ILE A 43 -16.46 2.27 7.07
N SER A 44 -17.63 2.31 6.41
CA SER A 44 -18.91 2.10 7.09
C SER A 44 -19.07 0.70 7.70
N LYS A 45 -18.24 -0.25 7.26
CA LYS A 45 -18.26 -1.65 7.69
C LYS A 45 -17.02 -2.03 8.50
N PHE A 46 -16.23 -1.09 8.99
CA PHE A 46 -14.91 -1.39 9.56
C PHE A 46 -14.89 -2.42 10.70
N LYS A 47 -15.97 -2.49 11.50
CA LYS A 47 -16.13 -3.51 12.56
C LYS A 47 -16.63 -4.88 12.05
N SER A 48 -16.99 -4.99 10.78
CA SER A 48 -17.45 -6.22 10.15
C SER A 48 -16.27 -7.01 9.56
N PRO A 49 -16.28 -8.36 9.64
CA PRO A 49 -15.34 -9.18 8.89
C PRO A 49 -15.52 -9.06 7.37
N LYS A 50 -16.69 -8.58 6.90
CA LYS A 50 -16.98 -8.37 5.46
C LYS A 50 -16.70 -6.93 5.00
N ARG A 51 -15.70 -6.28 5.58
CA ARG A 51 -15.34 -4.87 5.25
C ARG A 51 -14.56 -4.70 3.96
N GLU A 52 -14.04 -5.78 3.39
CA GLU A 52 -13.18 -5.71 2.22
C GLU A 52 -13.90 -5.12 1.00
N ALA A 53 -13.24 -4.19 0.33
CA ALA A 53 -13.82 -3.38 -0.74
C ALA A 53 -13.02 -3.44 -2.05
N ALA A 54 -12.10 -4.39 -2.22
CA ALA A 54 -11.29 -4.53 -3.44
C ALA A 54 -12.13 -4.55 -4.73
N TYR A 55 -13.28 -5.23 -4.72
CA TYR A 55 -14.21 -5.29 -5.88
C TYR A 55 -15.03 -4.01 -6.13
N SER A 56 -14.81 -2.94 -5.35
CA SER A 56 -15.36 -1.61 -5.64
C SER A 56 -14.47 -0.81 -6.59
N PHE A 57 -13.37 -1.40 -7.05
CA PHE A 57 -12.35 -0.79 -7.89
C PHE A 57 -11.98 -1.70 -9.05
N SER A 58 -11.67 -1.09 -10.19
CA SER A 58 -10.94 -1.76 -11.28
C SER A 58 -9.49 -1.28 -11.27
N TYR A 59 -8.57 -2.20 -11.51
CA TYR A 59 -7.13 -1.96 -11.38
C TYR A 59 -6.47 -1.92 -12.76
N ILE A 60 -5.78 -0.82 -13.04
CA ILE A 60 -5.00 -0.63 -14.27
C ILE A 60 -3.53 -0.58 -13.87
N ASN A 61 -2.83 -1.70 -14.08
CA ASN A 61 -1.40 -1.82 -13.77
C ASN A 61 -0.56 -1.10 -14.84
N ILE A 62 0.19 -0.08 -14.43
CA ILE A 62 1.06 0.71 -15.33
C ILE A 62 2.51 0.29 -15.14
N TYR A 63 2.96 0.15 -13.89
CA TYR A 63 4.28 -0.38 -13.54
C TYR A 63 4.17 -1.14 -12.22
N GLY A 64 4.83 -2.29 -12.09
CA GLY A 64 4.47 -3.21 -11.00
C GLY A 64 3.07 -3.81 -11.21
N LYS A 65 2.56 -4.48 -10.18
CA LYS A 65 1.25 -5.13 -10.25
C LYS A 65 0.51 -5.02 -8.93
N ILE A 66 -0.77 -4.73 -9.02
CA ILE A 66 -1.75 -5.09 -8.00
C ILE A 66 -2.61 -6.22 -8.55
N TYR A 67 -2.74 -7.29 -7.78
CA TYR A 67 -3.61 -8.41 -8.08
C TYR A 67 -4.92 -8.25 -7.31
N SER A 68 -6.05 -8.39 -8.00
CA SER A 68 -7.38 -8.34 -7.41
C SER A 68 -7.83 -9.67 -6.81
N ASP A 69 -7.05 -10.75 -7.00
CA ASP A 69 -7.36 -12.07 -6.44
C ASP A 69 -7.00 -12.10 -4.95
N LYS A 70 -8.00 -12.41 -4.13
CA LYS A 70 -7.90 -12.48 -2.67
C LYS A 70 -7.19 -13.74 -2.18
N ASN A 71 -7.06 -14.75 -3.04
CA ASN A 71 -6.38 -16.00 -2.72
C ASN A 71 -4.86 -15.89 -2.85
N LEU A 72 -4.36 -14.81 -3.44
CA LEU A 72 -2.93 -14.58 -3.56
C LEU A 72 -2.36 -14.07 -2.23
N ALA A 73 -1.26 -14.69 -1.80
CA ALA A 73 -0.54 -14.29 -0.60
C ALA A 73 0.07 -12.88 -0.67
N LYS A 74 0.26 -12.35 -1.89
CA LYS A 74 0.72 -10.98 -2.15
C LYS A 74 -0.14 -10.36 -3.23
N GLN A 75 -0.81 -9.28 -2.88
CA GLN A 75 -1.66 -8.52 -3.81
C GLN A 75 -0.89 -7.40 -4.50
N LEU A 76 0.34 -7.10 -4.10
CA LEU A 76 1.15 -6.02 -4.61
C LEU A 76 2.55 -6.54 -4.91
N GLN A 77 3.06 -6.23 -6.10
CA GLN A 77 4.39 -6.61 -6.56
C GLN A 77 5.09 -5.38 -7.10
N PHE A 78 6.22 -5.03 -6.47
CA PHE A 78 7.07 -3.95 -6.95
C PHE A 78 7.92 -4.42 -8.12
N MET A 79 8.14 -3.51 -9.07
CA MET A 79 9.11 -3.71 -10.14
C MET A 79 10.32 -2.84 -9.88
N GLU A 80 11.50 -3.44 -10.02
CA GLU A 80 12.77 -2.73 -9.89
C GLU A 80 13.00 -1.83 -11.10
N SER A 81 13.45 -0.61 -10.87
CA SER A 81 13.96 0.34 -11.88
C SER A 81 15.42 0.65 -11.56
N ASP A 82 16.07 1.62 -12.21
CA ASP A 82 17.48 1.92 -11.94
C ASP A 82 17.72 2.39 -10.50
N SER A 83 16.86 3.27 -9.96
CA SER A 83 17.06 3.92 -8.66
C SER A 83 16.13 3.44 -7.55
N SER A 84 15.02 2.80 -7.90
CA SER A 84 13.94 2.50 -6.95
C SER A 84 13.13 1.27 -7.35
N TYR A 85 12.32 0.79 -6.41
CA TYR A 85 11.25 -0.15 -6.65
C TYR A 85 9.93 0.60 -6.74
N CYS A 86 9.17 0.38 -7.80
CA CYS A 86 7.96 1.15 -8.07
C CYS A 86 6.73 0.27 -8.28
N VAL A 87 5.60 0.80 -7.84
CA VAL A 87 4.26 0.38 -8.26
C VAL A 87 3.47 1.62 -8.65
N LYS A 88 2.94 1.61 -9.88
CA LYS A 88 2.10 2.66 -10.46
C LYS A 88 0.82 2.00 -10.94
N VAL A 89 -0.30 2.36 -10.32
CA VAL A 89 -1.60 1.76 -10.61
C VAL A 89 -2.69 2.83 -10.66
N GLY A 90 -3.54 2.75 -11.67
CA GLY A 90 -4.82 3.46 -11.70
C GLY A 90 -5.91 2.62 -11.05
N LEU A 91 -6.66 3.20 -10.12
CA LEU A 91 -7.86 2.61 -9.53
C LEU A 91 -9.09 3.34 -10.04
N MET A 92 -9.83 2.71 -10.96
CA MET A 92 -11.11 3.24 -11.42
C MET A 92 -12.20 2.94 -10.40
N LEU A 93 -12.91 3.98 -9.98
CA LEU A 93 -13.92 3.92 -8.93
C LEU A 93 -15.24 3.35 -9.49
N LEU A 94 -15.69 2.19 -9.00
CA LEU A 94 -16.90 1.53 -9.53
C LEU A 94 -18.14 1.71 -8.65
N LYS A 95 -17.95 2.04 -7.37
CA LYS A 95 -19.03 2.15 -6.39
C LYS A 95 -18.84 3.37 -5.49
N ALA A 96 -19.95 3.98 -5.11
CA ALA A 96 -19.98 5.04 -4.12
C ALA A 96 -19.72 4.47 -2.71
N GLY A 97 -19.10 5.28 -1.86
CA GLY A 97 -18.73 4.88 -0.50
C GLY A 97 -17.57 5.67 0.07
N SER A 98 -17.24 5.39 1.32
CA SER A 98 -16.02 5.89 1.98
C SER A 98 -15.07 4.71 2.18
N TYR A 99 -13.85 4.83 1.67
CA TYR A 99 -12.89 3.74 1.65
C TYR A 99 -11.59 4.15 2.32
N ILE A 100 -10.98 3.20 3.02
CA ILE A 100 -9.62 3.30 3.56
C ILE A 100 -8.72 2.30 2.83
N PHE A 101 -7.61 2.80 2.32
CA PHE A 101 -6.53 2.02 1.72
C PHE A 101 -5.41 1.93 2.74
N THR A 102 -4.88 0.73 2.94
CA THR A 102 -3.77 0.47 3.87
C THR A 102 -2.76 -0.43 3.18
N ILE A 103 -1.49 -0.07 3.30
CA ILE A 103 -0.36 -0.90 2.88
C ILE A 103 0.42 -1.24 4.13
N PRO A 104 0.41 -2.51 4.55
CA PRO A 104 1.15 -2.93 5.71
C PRO A 104 2.67 -2.84 5.45
N ASP A 105 3.43 -2.89 6.54
CA ASP A 105 4.87 -3.16 6.48
C ASP A 105 5.14 -4.46 5.74
N ILE A 106 6.26 -4.53 5.02
CA ILE A 106 6.62 -5.68 4.17
C ILE A 106 7.67 -6.51 4.89
N PRO A 107 7.30 -7.64 5.53
CA PRO A 107 8.26 -8.46 6.24
C PRO A 107 8.99 -9.43 5.31
N ASN A 108 10.08 -9.99 5.81
CA ASN A 108 10.78 -11.12 5.19
C ASN A 108 11.24 -10.87 3.74
N VAL A 109 11.69 -9.65 3.45
CA VAL A 109 12.20 -9.25 2.14
C VAL A 109 13.64 -9.72 1.99
N TYR A 110 13.97 -10.37 0.87
CA TYR A 110 15.29 -10.93 0.61
C TYR A 110 15.81 -10.59 -0.79
N ARG A 111 17.13 -10.70 -0.98
CA ARG A 111 17.75 -10.58 -2.29
C ARG A 111 17.65 -11.88 -3.10
N ASN A 112 17.60 -11.77 -4.42
CA ASN A 112 17.64 -12.93 -5.30
C ASN A 112 18.86 -13.81 -4.96
N GLY A 113 18.65 -15.13 -4.92
CA GLY A 113 19.69 -16.10 -4.53
C GLY A 113 20.02 -16.17 -3.03
N HIS A 114 19.49 -15.28 -2.18
CA HIS A 114 19.82 -15.17 -0.75
C HIS A 114 18.60 -15.26 0.17
N ILE A 115 17.80 -16.33 0.02
CA ILE A 115 16.52 -16.48 0.74
C ILE A 115 16.68 -16.57 2.28
N ARG A 116 17.81 -17.10 2.77
CA ARG A 116 18.05 -17.37 4.21
C ARG A 116 18.96 -16.37 4.91
N CYS A 117 19.66 -15.51 4.16
CA CYS A 117 20.64 -14.56 4.69
C CYS A 117 20.34 -13.16 4.15
N GLY A 118 20.38 -12.14 4.98
CA GLY A 118 20.07 -10.77 4.53
C GLY A 118 18.57 -10.51 4.35
N VAL A 119 17.74 -11.18 5.15
CA VAL A 119 16.30 -10.92 5.24
C VAL A 119 16.07 -9.63 6.03
N GLY A 120 15.26 -8.72 5.48
CA GLY A 120 14.88 -7.45 6.10
C GLY A 120 13.37 -7.25 6.16
N ASN A 121 12.96 -6.26 6.94
CA ASN A 121 11.57 -5.80 7.01
C ASN A 121 11.52 -4.33 6.57
N TYR A 122 10.58 -3.99 5.70
CA TYR A 122 10.36 -2.61 5.26
C TYR A 122 9.19 -2.01 6.02
N ALA A 123 9.47 -0.93 6.75
CA ALA A 123 8.42 -0.11 7.32
C ALA A 123 7.85 0.81 6.24
N VAL A 124 6.55 0.70 5.95
CA VAL A 124 5.88 1.53 4.95
C VAL A 124 5.35 2.78 5.62
N LEU A 125 5.61 3.93 4.99
CA LEU A 125 5.13 5.23 5.44
C LEU A 125 4.46 5.94 4.27
N ASN A 126 3.19 6.28 4.44
CA ASN A 126 2.47 7.14 3.51
C ASN A 126 2.93 8.59 3.72
N SER A 127 3.63 9.15 2.74
CA SER A 127 4.14 10.52 2.74
C SER A 127 3.12 11.56 2.30
N ASN A 128 1.91 11.17 1.89
CA ASN A 128 0.87 12.13 1.53
C ASN A 128 0.55 13.05 2.71
N ILE A 129 0.65 14.36 2.49
CA ILE A 129 0.32 15.39 3.48
C ILE A 129 -1.16 15.30 3.84
N ASN A 130 -2.02 15.09 2.84
CA ASN A 130 -3.45 14.94 3.05
C ASN A 130 -3.87 13.49 2.88
N LYS A 131 -3.99 12.78 4.01
CA LYS A 131 -4.42 11.38 4.04
C LYS A 131 -5.94 11.21 4.14
N HIS A 132 -6.68 12.31 4.26
CA HIS A 132 -8.12 12.37 4.54
C HIS A 132 -8.61 11.47 5.70
N LEU A 133 -7.78 11.24 6.73
CA LEU A 133 -8.13 10.34 7.84
C LEU A 133 -9.37 10.79 8.61
N TYR A 134 -9.73 12.08 8.54
CA TYR A 134 -10.97 12.60 9.10
C TYR A 134 -12.20 11.85 8.56
N LEU A 135 -12.18 11.34 7.31
CA LEU A 135 -13.28 10.54 6.76
C LEU A 135 -13.55 9.26 7.55
N PHE A 136 -12.51 8.70 8.16
CA PHE A 136 -12.64 7.57 9.06
C PHE A 136 -13.11 8.01 10.44
N GLU A 137 -12.50 9.08 10.98
CA GLU A 137 -12.79 9.61 12.31
C GLU A 137 -14.24 10.15 12.40
N ASP A 138 -14.79 10.69 11.32
CA ASP A 138 -16.20 11.12 11.24
C ASP A 138 -17.19 9.98 11.47
N VAL A 139 -16.81 8.74 11.13
CA VAL A 139 -17.69 7.55 11.25
C VAL A 139 -17.46 6.83 12.57
N TRP A 140 -16.21 6.75 13.04
CA TRP A 140 -15.84 5.88 14.17
C TRP A 140 -15.20 6.60 15.36
N GLY A 141 -15.03 7.91 15.29
CA GLY A 141 -14.28 8.70 16.25
C GLY A 141 -12.76 8.57 16.10
N PRO A 142 -11.97 9.20 16.98
CA PRO A 142 -10.50 9.27 16.89
C PRO A 142 -9.81 7.96 17.34
N ILE A 143 -10.31 6.80 16.90
CA ILE A 143 -9.80 5.48 17.29
C ILE A 143 -8.68 4.95 16.38
N ILE A 144 -8.29 5.73 15.36
CA ILE A 144 -7.28 5.29 14.39
C ILE A 144 -5.91 5.16 15.08
N SER A 145 -5.28 3.99 14.90
CA SER A 145 -3.98 3.69 15.49
C SER A 145 -2.88 4.54 14.84
N ILE A 146 -1.75 4.73 15.53
CA ILE A 146 -0.57 5.40 14.95
C ILE A 146 -0.11 4.69 13.67
N TYR A 147 -0.21 3.36 13.65
CA TYR A 147 0.07 2.53 12.49
C TYR A 147 -0.81 2.92 11.29
N ASP A 148 -2.13 2.96 11.47
CA ASP A 148 -3.07 3.37 10.43
C ASP A 148 -2.84 4.83 10.00
N ARG A 149 -2.50 5.73 10.93
CA ARG A 149 -2.17 7.12 10.59
C ARG A 149 -0.96 7.21 9.67
N ASN A 150 0.01 6.31 9.84
CA ASN A 150 1.24 6.32 9.07
C ASN A 150 1.05 5.72 7.68
N GLN A 151 0.22 4.69 7.53
CA GLN A 151 0.15 3.89 6.30
C GLN A 151 -1.10 4.11 5.46
N SER A 152 -2.17 4.60 6.07
CA SER A 152 -3.47 4.61 5.42
C SER A 152 -3.74 5.90 4.64
N PHE A 153 -4.66 5.80 3.70
CA PHE A 153 -5.23 6.90 2.93
C PHE A 153 -6.73 6.68 2.82
N CYS A 154 -7.54 7.72 2.97
CA CYS A 154 -8.99 7.63 2.83
C CYS A 154 -9.50 8.40 1.61
N ILE A 155 -10.58 7.91 1.01
CA ILE A 155 -11.34 8.65 0.00
C ILE A 155 -12.84 8.53 0.24
N LYS A 156 -13.57 9.50 -0.31
CA LYS A 156 -15.02 9.46 -0.45
C LYS A 156 -15.40 9.54 -1.92
N VAL A 157 -16.18 8.56 -2.35
CA VAL A 157 -16.73 8.40 -3.69
C VAL A 157 -18.23 8.68 -3.64
N LYS A 158 -18.67 9.60 -4.48
CA LYS A 158 -20.07 9.99 -4.64
C LYS A 158 -20.68 9.33 -5.87
#